data_AF-A0A934G923-F1
#
_entry.id   AF-A0A934G923-F1
#
_cell.length_a   1.000
_cell.length_b   1.000
_cell.length_c   1.000
_cell.angle_alpha   90.00
_cell.angle_beta   90.00
_cell.angle_gamma   90.00
#
_symmetry.space_group_name_H-M   'P 1'
#
loop_
_entity.id
_entity.type
_entity.pdbx_description
1 polymer ?
#
loop_
_entity_poly.entity_id
_entity_poly.type
_entity_poly.pdbx_seq_one_letter_code
_entity_poly.pdbx_strand_id
1 'polypeptide(L)'
;AVSTPMLLEEAYTALERGTIDAMQTTPGSAMGFKYYEPAPYVTQLGAPTAICGVIMNKAFYDKLPADLKKLFDEELNPALVNLITNSYEKVAIGAYDKFREIFKAKGKGEVIALSPEERAKFVKPTEPEWAAWVKEANKRGYAGEAMMADFKATLKKNGMAPPF
;
A
#
# COMPACT_ATOMS: atom_id res chain seq x y z
N ALA A 1 13.98 -5.11 -13.68
CA ALA A 1 12.71 -5.88 -13.68
C ALA A 1 11.84 -5.36 -14.81
N VAL A 2 11.02 -6.21 -15.42
CA VAL A 2 10.01 -5.81 -16.41
C VAL A 2 8.65 -5.83 -15.72
N SER A 3 7.97 -4.68 -15.67
CA SER A 3 6.67 -4.58 -15.01
C SER A 3 5.58 -5.22 -15.87
N THR A 4 4.81 -6.12 -15.28
CA THR A 4 3.67 -6.78 -15.92
C THR A 4 2.42 -6.53 -15.08
N PRO A 5 1.50 -5.66 -15.52
CA PRO A 5 0.26 -5.43 -14.80
C PRO A 5 -0.62 -6.68 -14.90
N MET A 6 -1.19 -7.12 -13.78
CA MET A 6 -2.08 -8.27 -13.70
C MET A 6 -3.08 -8.10 -12.56
N LEU A 7 -4.18 -8.86 -12.62
CA LEU A 7 -5.12 -8.95 -11.51
C LEU A 7 -4.50 -9.75 -10.35
N LEU A 8 -4.91 -9.45 -9.12
CA LEU A 8 -4.39 -10.14 -7.93
C LEU A 8 -4.71 -11.64 -8.01
N GLU A 9 -5.93 -11.97 -8.42
CA GLU A 9 -6.43 -13.33 -8.53
C GLU A 9 -5.61 -14.21 -9.49
N GLU A 10 -4.95 -13.60 -10.47
CA GLU A 10 -4.12 -14.29 -11.47
C GLU A 10 -2.67 -14.47 -10.99
N ALA A 11 -2.21 -13.64 -10.05
CA ALA A 11 -0.81 -13.56 -9.64
C ALA A 11 -0.31 -14.85 -9.01
N TYR A 12 -1.15 -15.60 -8.28
CA TYR A 12 -0.77 -16.90 -7.72
C TYR A 12 -0.33 -17.85 -8.82
N THR A 13 -1.18 -18.02 -9.85
CA THR A 13 -0.92 -18.93 -10.97
C THR A 13 0.27 -18.45 -11.79
N ALA A 14 0.40 -17.13 -11.96
CA ALA A 14 1.52 -16.54 -12.69
C ALA A 14 2.87 -16.77 -11.98
N LEU A 15 2.92 -16.69 -10.65
CA LEU A 15 4.08 -17.05 -9.85
C LEU A 15 4.36 -18.56 -9.91
N GLU A 16 3.34 -19.39 -9.73
CA GLU A 16 3.46 -20.86 -9.75
C GLU A 16 4.00 -21.37 -11.09
N ARG A 17 3.55 -20.79 -12.20
CA ARG A 17 3.97 -21.15 -13.56
C ARG A 17 5.25 -20.44 -14.02
N GLY A 18 5.82 -19.55 -13.20
CA GLY A 18 7.00 -18.76 -13.57
C GLY A 18 6.75 -17.76 -14.71
N THR A 19 5.51 -17.33 -14.91
CA THR A 19 5.19 -16.20 -15.82
C THR A 19 5.70 -14.87 -15.24
N ILE A 20 5.73 -14.76 -13.91
CA ILE A 20 6.44 -13.71 -13.18
C ILE A 20 7.33 -14.32 -12.09
N ASP A 21 8.46 -13.68 -11.82
CA ASP A 21 9.41 -14.12 -10.80
C ASP A 21 9.09 -13.58 -9.40
N ALA A 22 8.44 -12.41 -9.36
CA ALA A 22 8.13 -11.70 -8.13
C ALA A 22 6.92 -10.79 -8.33
N MET A 23 6.27 -10.42 -7.22
CA MET A 23 5.21 -9.42 -7.21
C MET A 23 5.37 -8.49 -6.01
N GLN A 24 4.91 -7.25 -6.17
CA GLN A 24 4.78 -6.29 -5.08
C GLN A 24 3.32 -6.27 -4.60
N THR A 25 3.08 -6.52 -3.32
CA THR A 25 1.73 -6.42 -2.73
C THR A 25 1.81 -6.18 -1.22
N THR A 26 0.67 -6.04 -0.55
CA THR A 26 0.62 -5.97 0.92
C THR A 26 0.84 -7.35 1.53
N PRO A 27 1.43 -7.45 2.74
CA PRO A 27 1.54 -8.73 3.45
C PRO A 27 0.17 -9.38 3.73
N GLY A 28 -0.88 -8.58 3.94
CA GLY A 28 -2.25 -9.07 4.09
C GLY A 28 -2.77 -9.77 2.84
N SER A 29 -2.61 -9.15 1.67
CA SER A 29 -2.97 -9.75 0.38
C SER A 29 -2.15 -11.02 0.11
N ALA A 30 -0.84 -10.98 0.35
CA ALA A 30 0.03 -12.14 0.17
C ALA A 30 -0.39 -13.34 1.05
N MET A 31 -0.88 -13.07 2.26
CA MET A 31 -1.44 -14.10 3.13
C MET A 31 -2.79 -14.62 2.59
N GLY A 32 -3.71 -13.72 2.25
CA GLY A 32 -5.08 -14.07 1.82
C GLY A 32 -5.12 -14.88 0.52
N PHE A 33 -4.32 -14.49 -0.47
CA PHE A 33 -4.21 -15.20 -1.75
C PHE A 33 -3.14 -16.30 -1.75
N LYS A 34 -2.49 -16.55 -0.62
CA LYS A 34 -1.49 -17.60 -0.43
C LYS A 34 -0.27 -17.54 -1.36
N TYR A 35 0.14 -16.33 -1.77
CA TYR A 35 1.33 -16.18 -2.64
C TYR A 35 2.61 -16.71 -2.00
N TYR A 36 2.67 -16.86 -0.68
CA TYR A 36 3.78 -17.47 0.05
C TYR A 36 4.01 -18.95 -0.29
N GLU A 37 3.06 -19.62 -0.97
CA GLU A 37 3.24 -20.99 -1.45
C GLU A 37 4.16 -21.05 -2.68
N PRO A 38 3.88 -20.34 -3.80
CA PRO A 38 4.79 -20.26 -4.93
C PRO A 38 5.97 -19.29 -4.74
N ALA A 39 5.84 -18.28 -3.87
CA ALA A 39 6.88 -17.26 -3.61
C ALA A 39 7.25 -17.20 -2.10
N PRO A 40 8.10 -18.12 -1.62
CA PRO A 40 8.36 -18.26 -0.18
C PRO A 40 9.39 -17.25 0.39
N TYR A 41 9.82 -16.26 -0.39
CA TYR A 41 10.75 -15.21 0.07
C TYR A 41 10.04 -13.86 0.04
N VAL A 42 9.88 -13.25 1.23
CA VAL A 42 9.08 -12.04 1.42
C VAL A 42 9.98 -10.91 1.90
N THR A 43 10.32 -9.97 1.03
CA THR A 43 11.13 -8.79 1.38
C THR A 43 10.26 -7.65 1.89
N GLN A 44 10.55 -7.18 3.10
CA GLN A 44 9.90 -6.03 3.72
C GLN A 44 10.46 -4.72 3.14
N LEU A 45 9.94 -4.31 1.99
CA LEU A 45 10.42 -3.10 1.29
C LEU A 45 10.01 -1.80 2.00
N GLY A 46 8.90 -1.82 2.74
CA GLY A 46 8.31 -0.61 3.32
C GLY A 46 7.89 0.40 2.24
N ALA A 47 7.46 -0.10 1.08
CA ALA A 47 6.96 0.69 -0.03
C ALA A 47 5.43 0.80 0.03
N PRO A 48 4.85 1.95 -0.39
CA PRO A 48 3.41 2.07 -0.54
C PRO A 48 2.92 1.12 -1.65
N THR A 49 1.77 0.48 -1.43
CA THR A 49 1.25 -0.59 -2.32
C THR A 49 -0.14 -0.30 -2.87
N ALA A 50 -1.05 0.27 -2.08
CA ALA A 50 -2.37 0.68 -2.55
C ALA A 50 -2.84 1.91 -1.78
N ILE A 51 -3.45 2.86 -2.51
CA ILE A 51 -4.26 3.92 -1.92
C ILE A 51 -5.71 3.49 -2.09
N CYS A 52 -6.39 3.19 -0.98
CA CYS A 52 -7.81 2.84 -0.98
C CYS A 52 -8.62 4.07 -0.56
N GLY A 53 -9.68 4.36 -1.31
CA GLY A 53 -10.67 5.38 -0.96
C GLY A 53 -12.05 4.75 -0.93
N VAL A 54 -12.81 5.03 0.12
CA VAL A 54 -14.24 4.71 0.12
C VAL A 54 -14.98 5.84 -0.57
N ILE A 55 -15.75 5.50 -1.60
CA ILE A 55 -16.54 6.47 -2.36
C ILE A 55 -18.03 6.22 -2.17
N MET A 56 -18.81 7.29 -2.04
CA MET A 56 -20.26 7.25 -2.00
C MET A 56 -20.83 7.98 -3.23
N ASN A 57 -21.92 7.45 -3.79
CA ASN A 57 -22.65 8.15 -4.84
C ASN A 57 -23.15 9.50 -4.31
N LYS A 58 -22.77 10.60 -4.99
CA LYS A 58 -23.13 11.95 -4.56
C LYS A 58 -24.64 12.19 -4.51
N ALA A 59 -25.40 11.70 -5.50
CA ALA A 59 -26.85 11.91 -5.54
C ALA A 59 -27.57 11.16 -4.42
N PHE A 60 -27.05 10.01 -3.99
CA PHE A 60 -27.56 9.31 -2.81
C PHE A 60 -27.25 10.11 -1.53
N TYR A 61 -26.00 10.53 -1.36
CA TYR A 61 -25.59 11.34 -0.21
C TYR A 61 -26.44 12.62 -0.11
N ASP A 62 -26.63 13.34 -1.23
CA ASP A 62 -27.40 14.59 -1.26
C ASP A 62 -28.89 14.39 -0.88
N LYS A 63 -29.44 13.17 -1.06
CA LYS A 63 -30.81 12.81 -0.67
C LYS A 63 -30.94 12.43 0.81
N LEU A 64 -29.85 12.24 1.53
CA LEU A 64 -29.91 11.92 2.95
C LEU A 64 -30.56 13.07 3.73
N PRO A 65 -31.47 12.78 4.67
CA PRO A 65 -31.91 13.71 5.70
C PRO A 65 -30.74 14.41 6.41
N ALA A 66 -30.96 15.65 6.87
CA ALA A 66 -29.89 16.47 7.43
C ALA A 66 -29.23 15.87 8.69
N ASP A 67 -30.02 15.20 9.52
CA ASP A 67 -29.56 14.45 10.69
C ASP A 67 -28.68 13.26 10.28
N LEU A 68 -29.05 12.53 9.24
CA LEU A 68 -28.26 11.40 8.72
C LEU A 68 -26.98 11.85 8.01
N LYS A 69 -27.01 12.98 7.28
CA LYS A 69 -25.79 13.57 6.72
C LYS A 69 -24.81 13.94 7.82
N LYS A 70 -25.30 14.63 8.85
CA LYS A 70 -24.49 15.02 10.00
C LYS A 70 -23.89 13.81 10.70
N LEU A 71 -24.71 12.79 11.00
CA LEU A 71 -24.24 11.54 11.59
C LEU A 71 -23.18 10.85 10.73
N PHE A 72 -23.38 10.84 9.41
CA PHE A 72 -22.40 10.26 8.50
C PHE A 72 -21.07 11.00 8.52
N ASP A 73 -21.08 12.33 8.39
CA ASP A 73 -19.87 13.14 8.30
C ASP A 73 -19.08 13.19 9.62
N GLU A 74 -19.79 13.30 10.74
CA GLU A 74 -19.17 13.49 12.06
C GLU A 74 -18.78 12.17 12.74
N GLU A 75 -19.51 11.07 12.48
CA GLU A 75 -19.31 9.81 13.20
C GLU A 75 -18.97 8.64 12.29
N LEU A 76 -19.83 8.31 11.32
CA LEU A 76 -19.71 7.05 10.57
C LEU A 76 -18.51 7.05 9.63
N ASN A 77 -18.27 8.15 8.91
CA ASN A 77 -17.16 8.25 7.98
C ASN A 77 -15.80 8.22 8.72
N PRO A 78 -15.57 9.02 9.79
CA PRO A 78 -14.37 8.88 10.62
C PRO A 78 -14.20 7.47 11.22
N ALA A 79 -15.28 6.86 11.72
CA ALA A 79 -15.24 5.51 12.27
C ALA A 79 -14.86 4.46 11.21
N LEU A 80 -15.37 4.59 9.99
CA LEU A 80 -15.04 3.71 8.87
C LEU A 80 -13.56 3.86 8.48
N VAL A 81 -13.05 5.09 8.37
CA VAL A 81 -11.64 5.35 8.08
C VAL A 81 -10.75 4.71 9.15
N ASN A 82 -11.08 4.90 10.43
CA ASN A 82 -10.35 4.28 11.53
C ASN A 82 -10.41 2.76 11.50
N LEU A 83 -11.57 2.18 11.18
CA LEU A 83 -11.74 0.73 11.05
C LEU A 83 -10.82 0.16 9.95
N ILE A 84 -10.81 0.79 8.78
CA ILE A 84 -9.98 0.36 7.65
C ILE A 84 -8.50 0.46 8.02
N THR A 85 -8.03 1.62 8.51
CA THR A 85 -6.63 1.82 8.90
C THR A 85 -6.17 0.79 9.93
N ASN A 86 -6.93 0.61 11.01
CA ASN A 86 -6.60 -0.36 12.06
C ASN A 86 -6.61 -1.80 11.54
N SER A 87 -7.52 -2.14 10.62
CA SER A 87 -7.56 -3.46 10.00
C SER A 87 -6.30 -3.71 9.18
N TYR A 88 -5.87 -2.74 8.36
CA TYR A 88 -4.65 -2.86 7.55
C TYR A 88 -3.41 -3.05 8.42
N GLU A 89 -3.26 -2.27 9.49
CA GLU A 89 -2.11 -2.39 10.41
C GLU A 89 -2.08 -3.76 11.09
N LYS A 90 -3.21 -4.19 11.68
CA LYS A 90 -3.29 -5.49 12.37
C LYS A 90 -3.04 -6.66 11.42
N VAL A 91 -3.64 -6.64 10.25
CA VAL A 91 -3.46 -7.69 9.24
C VAL A 91 -2.02 -7.73 8.75
N ALA A 92 -1.39 -6.56 8.51
CA ALA A 92 -0.02 -6.51 8.03
C ALA A 92 0.97 -7.06 9.06
N ILE A 93 0.84 -6.66 10.33
CA ILE A 93 1.71 -7.15 11.41
C ILE A 93 1.53 -8.66 11.58
N GLY A 94 0.28 -9.13 11.73
CA GLY A 94 -0.01 -10.55 11.95
C GLY A 94 0.35 -11.45 10.76
N ALA A 95 0.39 -10.91 9.53
CA ALA A 95 0.79 -11.69 8.36
C ALA A 95 2.27 -12.06 8.37
N TYR A 96 3.16 -11.15 8.80
CA TYR A 96 4.60 -11.46 8.86
C TYR A 96 4.93 -12.57 9.87
N ASP A 97 4.27 -12.58 11.03
CA ASP A 97 4.48 -13.63 12.04
C ASP A 97 4.02 -14.99 11.52
N LYS A 98 2.85 -15.03 10.89
CA LYS A 98 2.35 -16.24 10.21
C LYS A 98 3.26 -16.72 9.09
N PHE A 99 3.84 -15.82 8.27
CA PHE A 99 4.82 -16.23 7.26
C PHE A 99 6.04 -16.90 7.91
N ARG A 100 6.59 -16.33 8.99
CA ARG A 100 7.71 -16.94 9.72
C ARG A 100 7.36 -18.32 10.26
N GLU A 101 6.18 -18.49 10.83
CA GLU A 101 5.68 -19.80 11.30
C GLU A 101 5.56 -20.81 10.16
N ILE A 102 4.94 -20.42 9.04
CA ILE A 102 4.76 -21.27 7.86
C ILE A 102 6.12 -21.69 7.29
N PHE A 103 7.04 -20.75 7.10
CA PHE A 103 8.35 -21.03 6.53
C PHE A 103 9.21 -21.91 7.43
N LYS A 104 9.15 -21.69 8.75
CA LYS A 104 9.79 -22.57 9.74
C LYS A 104 9.21 -23.98 9.67
N ALA A 105 7.90 -24.13 9.63
CA ALA A 105 7.24 -25.44 9.57
C ALA A 105 7.54 -26.20 8.27
N LYS A 106 7.64 -25.48 7.14
CA LYS A 106 7.97 -26.07 5.82
C LYS A 106 9.47 -26.27 5.59
N GLY A 107 10.33 -25.67 6.41
CA GLY A 107 11.78 -25.64 6.18
C GLY A 107 12.19 -24.90 4.89
N LYS A 108 11.31 -24.02 4.38
CA LYS A 108 11.52 -23.29 3.12
C LYS A 108 10.87 -21.91 3.20
N GLY A 109 11.66 -20.89 2.87
CA GLY A 109 11.23 -19.50 2.81
C GLY A 109 11.80 -18.61 3.91
N GLU A 110 11.65 -17.31 3.73
CA GLU A 110 12.20 -16.29 4.62
C GLU A 110 11.40 -14.99 4.56
N VAL A 111 11.23 -14.34 5.71
CA VAL A 111 10.81 -12.94 5.78
C VAL A 111 12.06 -12.08 5.93
N ILE A 112 12.40 -11.33 4.89
CA ILE A 112 13.64 -10.57 4.78
C ILE A 112 13.36 -9.12 5.21
N ALA A 113 13.97 -8.70 6.32
CA ALA A 113 13.94 -7.29 6.75
C ALA A 113 15.18 -6.58 6.20
N LEU A 114 14.99 -5.48 5.47
CA LEU A 114 16.09 -4.71 4.90
C LEU A 114 16.72 -3.78 5.94
N SER A 115 18.05 -3.68 5.93
CA SER A 115 18.74 -2.62 6.66
C SER A 115 18.43 -1.25 6.06
N PRO A 116 18.64 -0.13 6.79
CA PRO A 116 18.49 1.21 6.23
C PRO A 116 19.32 1.42 4.95
N GLU A 117 20.54 0.89 4.90
CA GLU A 117 21.46 1.00 3.77
C GLU A 117 20.95 0.21 2.55
N GLU A 118 20.44 -1.00 2.76
CA GLU A 118 19.83 -1.79 1.68
C GLU A 118 18.56 -1.15 1.17
N ARG A 119 17.70 -0.67 2.07
CA ARG A 119 16.49 0.05 1.71
C ARG A 119 16.80 1.30 0.88
N ALA A 120 17.87 2.04 1.21
CA ALA A 120 18.28 3.22 0.44
C ALA A 120 18.61 2.88 -1.03
N LYS A 121 19.10 1.67 -1.33
CA LYS A 121 19.34 1.21 -2.72
C LYS A 121 18.05 1.07 -3.53
N PHE A 122 16.92 0.79 -2.87
CA PHE A 122 15.61 0.74 -3.52
C PHE A 122 14.95 2.12 -3.59
N VAL A 123 15.16 2.96 -2.59
CA VAL A 123 14.57 4.30 -2.53
C VAL A 123 15.23 5.23 -3.56
N LYS A 124 16.57 5.35 -3.55
CA LYS A 124 17.31 6.33 -4.36
C LYS A 124 16.93 6.37 -5.86
N PRO A 125 16.78 5.24 -6.57
CA PRO A 125 16.37 5.26 -7.98
C PRO A 125 14.99 5.88 -8.24
N THR A 126 14.14 6.01 -7.22
CA THR A 126 12.80 6.60 -7.34
C THR A 126 12.77 8.13 -7.25
N GLU A 127 13.89 8.78 -6.91
CA GLU A 127 13.97 10.24 -6.75
C GLU A 127 13.48 11.02 -7.98
N PRO A 128 13.81 10.64 -9.24
CA PRO A 128 13.33 11.36 -10.42
C PRO A 128 11.81 11.34 -10.56
N GLU A 129 11.12 10.31 -10.04
CA GLU A 129 9.67 10.19 -10.13
C GLU A 129 8.94 11.26 -9.30
N TRP A 130 9.56 11.75 -8.23
CA TRP A 130 8.98 12.83 -7.42
C TRP A 130 8.93 14.15 -8.20
N ALA A 131 10.00 14.46 -8.94
CA ALA A 131 10.05 15.62 -9.82
C ALA A 131 9.13 15.44 -11.05
N ALA A 132 9.09 14.23 -11.61
CA ALA A 132 8.19 13.90 -12.72
C ALA A 132 6.72 14.07 -12.33
N TRP A 133 6.35 13.64 -11.13
CA TRP A 133 4.99 13.83 -10.59
C TRP A 133 4.62 15.31 -10.48
N VAL A 134 5.51 16.17 -9.94
CA VAL A 134 5.27 17.62 -9.86
C VAL A 134 5.07 18.22 -11.24
N LYS A 135 5.93 17.86 -12.20
CA LYS A 135 5.83 18.31 -13.59
C LYS A 135 4.49 17.91 -14.23
N GLU A 136 4.06 16.67 -14.03
CA GLU A 136 2.78 16.18 -14.56
C GLU A 136 1.58 16.87 -13.88
N ALA A 137 1.63 17.10 -12.57
CA ALA A 137 0.59 17.84 -11.85
C ALA A 137 0.44 19.27 -12.41
N ASN A 138 1.55 19.97 -12.63
CA ASN A 138 1.56 21.31 -13.22
C ASN A 138 1.02 21.32 -14.65
N LYS A 139 1.40 20.33 -15.47
CA LYS A 139 0.87 20.16 -16.84
C LYS A 139 -0.65 19.99 -16.85
N ARG A 140 -1.23 19.38 -15.81
CA ARG A 140 -2.67 19.22 -15.62
C ARG A 140 -3.36 20.45 -15.00
N GLY A 141 -2.61 21.53 -14.73
CA GLY A 141 -3.14 22.76 -14.15
C GLY A 141 -3.27 22.77 -12.63
N TYR A 142 -2.69 21.78 -11.93
CA TYR A 142 -2.61 21.76 -10.47
C TYR A 142 -1.36 22.51 -9.97
N ALA A 143 -1.36 22.91 -8.70
CA ALA A 143 -0.20 23.49 -8.03
C ALA A 143 0.73 22.38 -7.51
N GLY A 144 1.46 21.71 -8.41
CA GLY A 144 2.25 20.52 -8.13
C GLY A 144 3.29 20.70 -7.02
N GLU A 145 3.99 21.84 -6.99
CA GLU A 145 4.96 22.17 -5.94
C GLU A 145 4.27 22.28 -4.57
N ALA A 146 3.14 22.98 -4.51
CA ALA A 146 2.38 23.15 -3.26
C ALA A 146 1.83 21.81 -2.76
N MET A 147 1.29 20.97 -3.65
CA MET A 147 0.79 19.64 -3.30
C MET A 147 1.91 18.73 -2.79
N MET A 148 3.10 18.77 -3.41
CA MET A 148 4.24 17.98 -2.97
C MET A 148 4.76 18.46 -1.61
N ALA A 149 4.81 19.79 -1.40
CA ALA A 149 5.18 20.35 -0.11
C ALA A 149 4.20 19.94 1.00
N ASP A 150 2.89 19.99 0.73
CA ASP A 150 1.83 19.57 1.65
C ASP A 150 1.91 18.06 1.96
N PHE A 151 2.18 17.22 0.96
CA PHE A 151 2.40 15.80 1.16
C PHE A 151 3.59 15.53 2.10
N LYS A 152 4.74 16.18 1.87
CA LYS A 152 5.92 16.05 2.74
C LYS A 152 5.65 16.56 4.16
N ALA A 153 4.88 17.64 4.30
CA ALA A 153 4.48 18.17 5.61
C ALA A 153 3.55 17.19 6.36
N THR A 154 2.60 16.58 5.64
CA THR A 154 1.70 15.56 6.17
C THR A 154 2.46 14.33 6.65
N LEU A 155 3.45 13.84 5.89
CA LEU A 155 4.31 12.75 6.35
C LEU A 155 5.01 13.09 7.69
N LYS A 156 5.64 14.28 7.77
CA LYS A 156 6.32 14.73 9.00
C LYS A 156 5.38 14.85 10.19
N LYS A 157 4.18 15.40 9.99
CA LYS A 157 3.14 15.53 11.01
C LYS A 157 2.74 14.17 11.61
N ASN A 158 2.79 13.11 10.79
CA ASN A 158 2.48 11.75 11.20
C ASN A 158 3.72 10.93 11.61
N GLY A 159 4.84 11.58 11.91
CA GLY A 159 6.05 10.91 12.38
C GLY A 159 6.84 10.16 11.30
N MET A 160 6.53 10.38 10.02
CA MET A 160 7.23 9.78 8.89
C MET A 160 8.24 10.77 8.28
N ALA A 161 9.44 10.29 7.98
CA ALA A 161 10.43 11.06 7.24
C ALA A 161 10.15 10.95 5.72
N PRO A 162 10.02 12.06 4.98
CA PRO A 162 10.03 12.03 3.52
C PRO A 162 11.35 11.40 3.03
N PRO A 163 11.30 10.56 1.97
CA PRO A 163 12.51 9.93 1.45
C PRO A 163 13.46 10.93 0.75
N PHE A 164 12.94 12.08 0.31
CA PHE A 164 13.64 13.18 -0.37
C PHE A 164 13.02 14.53 0.03
#